data_AF-A0A6A6ZYR7-F1
#
_entry.id   AF-A0A6A6ZYR7-F1
#
_cell.length_a   1.000
_cell.length_b   1.000
_cell.length_c   1.000
_cell.angle_alpha   90.00
_cell.angle_beta   90.00
_cell.angle_gamma   90.00
#
_symmetry.space_group_name_H-M   'P 1'
#
loop_
_entity.id
_entity.type
_entity.pdbx_description
1 polymer ?
#
loop_
_entity_poly.entity_id
_entity_poly.type
_entity_poly.pdbx_seq_one_letter_code
_entity_poly.pdbx_strand_id
1 'polypeptide(L)'
;MATREITIHFVPVGNKEVPEWSHTHSVPANLIATAHEASSPYQAECNAKAGKNCINCRGSAGIAALTPCSYLHIMNEPFINVLVHSTCGLTMCIKAAKVMMQEVMEEVGEMERDQDVKCESCGERENIKRCAKCKVVGYCGTACQKRGWKKHKKICAQLASAVPFFTHTTHTITTLPVHIQFIVDETNQWEHTHAIPTQLFQNPPAPDSNPLFRANAYETIARYQPECNTRHDPHCSICNAPSTTAILDVAWCLQAASTPHVLVAVVATCDKEECSKGAVAGMEQVWNDVTPGVLNAAKCGCAACGDLVKELKRCDRCKNVQYCGKKCQKQDWAAHKGDCVKVGEGEGDS
;
A
#
# COMPACT_ATOMS: atom_id res chain seq x y z
N MET A 1 28.06 -5.91 34.60
CA MET A 1 26.92 -6.79 34.25
C MET A 1 27.47 -7.85 33.31
N ALA A 2 27.11 -9.13 33.47
CA ALA A 2 27.57 -10.16 32.54
C ALA A 2 27.06 -9.84 31.13
N THR A 3 27.87 -10.07 30.10
CA THR A 3 27.49 -9.94 28.68
C THR A 3 27.56 -11.30 28.01
N ARG A 4 26.81 -11.45 26.91
CA ARG A 4 26.93 -12.59 26.00
C ARG A 4 27.07 -12.08 24.58
N GLU A 5 27.79 -12.82 23.74
CA GLU A 5 27.88 -12.54 22.31
C GLU A 5 26.68 -13.14 21.59
N ILE A 6 26.12 -12.37 20.65
CA ILE A 6 25.09 -12.82 19.70
C ILE A 6 25.59 -12.59 18.29
N THR A 7 25.10 -13.37 17.33
CA THR A 7 25.34 -13.10 15.91
C THR A 7 24.18 -12.30 15.33
N ILE A 8 24.50 -11.24 14.59
CA ILE A 8 23.51 -10.48 13.81
C ILE A 8 23.78 -10.76 12.33
N HIS A 9 22.83 -11.41 11.67
CA HIS A 9 22.87 -11.70 10.24
C HIS A 9 22.09 -10.63 9.47
N PHE A 10 22.67 -10.08 8.42
CA PHE A 10 22.06 -9.10 7.55
C PHE A 10 21.73 -9.74 6.21
N VAL A 11 20.44 -9.72 5.87
CA VAL A 11 19.89 -10.43 4.71
C VAL A 11 19.30 -9.41 3.73
N PRO A 12 19.99 -9.12 2.62
CA PRO A 12 19.48 -8.22 1.57
C PRO A 12 18.21 -8.77 0.93
N VAL A 13 17.14 -7.96 0.93
CA VAL A 13 15.86 -8.38 0.34
C VAL A 13 15.77 -7.89 -1.11
N GLY A 14 15.44 -8.82 -2.01
CA GLY A 14 15.13 -8.51 -3.42
C GLY A 14 16.33 -8.16 -4.30
N ASN A 15 17.56 -8.20 -3.77
CA ASN A 15 18.79 -8.01 -4.56
C ASN A 15 19.76 -9.17 -4.33
N LYS A 16 19.88 -10.06 -5.33
CA LYS A 16 20.75 -11.25 -5.28
C LYS A 16 22.24 -10.93 -5.49
N GLU A 17 22.58 -9.70 -5.88
CA GLU A 17 23.95 -9.25 -6.12
C GLU A 17 24.64 -8.79 -4.83
N VAL A 18 23.86 -8.45 -3.81
CA VAL A 18 24.40 -8.09 -2.50
C VAL A 18 24.48 -9.37 -1.65
N PRO A 19 25.69 -9.83 -1.27
CA PRO A 19 25.82 -11.01 -0.43
C PRO A 19 25.33 -10.71 0.99
N GLU A 20 24.84 -11.74 1.68
CA GLU A 20 24.56 -11.69 3.10
C GLU A 20 25.86 -11.47 3.89
N TRP A 21 25.76 -10.82 5.06
CA TRP A 21 26.88 -10.65 5.96
C TRP A 21 26.44 -10.78 7.42
N SER A 22 27.40 -10.89 8.33
CA SER A 22 27.10 -10.99 9.75
C SER A 22 28.13 -10.29 10.61
N HIS A 23 27.72 -9.95 11.82
CA HIS A 23 28.57 -9.38 12.87
C HIS A 23 28.34 -10.09 14.19
N THR A 24 29.38 -10.17 15.00
CA THR A 24 29.24 -10.54 16.42
C THR A 24 28.96 -9.27 17.23
N HIS A 25 27.98 -9.32 18.10
CA HIS A 25 27.53 -8.18 18.90
C HIS A 25 27.39 -8.57 20.37
N SER A 26 27.97 -7.76 21.27
CA SER A 26 27.92 -8.01 22.71
C SER A 26 26.65 -7.39 23.30
N VAL A 27 25.83 -8.20 23.98
CA VAL A 27 24.60 -7.75 24.67
C VAL A 27 24.64 -8.10 26.15
N PRO A 28 23.91 -7.36 27.01
CA PRO A 28 23.75 -7.77 28.41
C PRO A 28 23.19 -9.20 28.51
N ALA A 29 23.73 -10.00 29.42
CA ALA A 29 23.36 -11.42 29.59
C ALA A 29 21.88 -11.63 29.95
N ASN A 30 21.23 -10.61 30.53
CA ASN A 30 19.81 -10.59 30.88
C ASN A 30 18.90 -10.01 29.76
N LEU A 31 19.43 -9.80 28.56
CA LEU A 31 18.70 -9.52 27.33
C LEU A 31 17.58 -8.46 27.40
N ILE A 32 17.94 -7.27 27.86
CA ILE A 32 17.01 -6.14 27.93
C ILE A 32 17.02 -5.33 26.62
N ALA A 33 18.05 -5.47 25.77
CA ALA A 33 18.17 -4.72 24.52
C ALA A 33 17.22 -5.26 23.44
N THR A 34 16.46 -4.38 22.81
CA THR A 34 15.60 -4.75 21.68
C THR A 34 16.43 -5.09 20.44
N ALA A 35 15.92 -5.93 19.53
CA ALA A 35 16.64 -6.20 18.27
C ALA A 35 16.81 -4.94 17.40
N HIS A 36 15.94 -3.95 17.58
CA HIS A 36 16.12 -2.62 17.02
C HIS A 36 17.35 -1.91 17.59
N GLU A 37 17.52 -1.89 18.91
CA GLU A 37 18.70 -1.30 19.55
C GLU A 37 20.00 -1.99 19.13
N ALA A 38 20.00 -3.33 19.07
CA ALA A 38 21.19 -4.10 18.68
C ALA A 38 21.59 -3.90 17.21
N SER A 39 20.63 -3.65 16.31
CA SER A 39 20.88 -3.48 14.87
C SER A 39 21.11 -2.02 14.45
N SER A 40 20.64 -1.03 15.22
CA SER A 40 20.78 0.40 14.91
C SER A 40 22.21 0.87 14.62
N PRO A 41 23.27 0.38 15.30
CA PRO A 41 24.65 0.80 15.01
C PRO A 41 25.11 0.49 13.58
N TYR A 42 24.50 -0.50 12.94
CA TYR A 42 24.89 -0.97 11.60
C TYR A 42 24.13 -0.26 10.46
N GLN A 43 23.31 0.75 10.76
CA GLN A 43 22.49 1.46 9.77
C GLN A 43 23.33 2.08 8.63
N ALA A 44 24.46 2.70 8.94
CA ALA A 44 25.34 3.33 7.94
C ALA A 44 25.97 2.30 7.01
N GLU A 45 26.42 1.16 7.55
CA GLU A 45 26.92 0.04 6.76
C GLU A 45 25.83 -0.54 5.87
N CYS A 46 24.61 -0.73 6.41
CA CYS A 46 23.47 -1.21 5.64
C CYS A 46 23.13 -0.25 4.48
N ASN A 47 23.16 1.07 4.71
CA ASN A 47 22.94 2.04 3.64
C ASN A 47 24.01 1.94 2.54
N ALA A 48 25.27 1.70 2.92
CA ALA A 48 26.38 1.59 1.97
C ALA A 48 26.34 0.27 1.16
N LYS A 49 25.94 -0.84 1.79
CA LYS A 49 25.90 -2.18 1.18
C LYS A 49 24.59 -2.52 0.50
N ALA A 50 23.48 -1.87 0.87
CA ALA A 50 22.18 -2.12 0.25
C ALA A 50 22.20 -1.87 -1.26
N GLY A 51 21.27 -2.52 -1.97
CA GLY A 51 21.14 -2.38 -3.42
C GLY A 51 21.00 -0.92 -3.87
N LYS A 52 21.41 -0.60 -5.10
CA LYS A 52 21.32 0.77 -5.65
C LYS A 52 19.91 1.19 -6.08
N ASN A 53 18.98 0.25 -6.13
CA ASN A 53 17.61 0.48 -6.57
C ASN A 53 16.64 0.18 -5.43
N CYS A 54 15.65 1.04 -5.27
CA CYS A 54 14.60 0.89 -4.28
C CYS A 54 13.79 -0.37 -4.59
N ILE A 55 13.57 -1.21 -3.57
CA ILE A 55 12.82 -2.45 -3.71
C ILE A 55 11.37 -2.21 -4.18
N ASN A 56 10.79 -1.09 -3.73
CA ASN A 56 9.39 -0.74 -4.03
C ASN A 56 9.23 0.04 -5.33
N CYS A 57 9.89 1.19 -5.50
CA CYS A 57 9.70 2.05 -6.68
C CYS A 57 10.75 1.88 -7.80
N ARG A 58 11.79 1.06 -7.60
CA ARG A 58 12.94 0.86 -8.51
C ARG A 58 13.82 2.09 -8.78
N GLY A 59 13.45 3.27 -8.30
CA GLY A 59 14.29 4.47 -8.34
C GLY A 59 15.57 4.35 -7.51
N SER A 60 16.42 5.38 -7.56
CA SER A 60 17.70 5.39 -6.83
C SER A 60 17.51 5.20 -5.34
N ALA A 61 18.19 4.21 -4.77
CA ALA A 61 18.18 3.95 -3.35
C ALA A 61 19.44 4.44 -2.66
N GLY A 62 19.24 4.97 -1.46
CA GLY A 62 20.31 5.44 -0.57
C GLY A 62 20.04 5.15 0.91
N ILE A 63 18.89 4.54 1.25
CA ILE A 63 18.49 4.26 2.63
C ILE A 63 18.08 2.80 2.74
N ALA A 64 18.71 2.07 3.66
CA ALA A 64 18.32 0.72 4.03
C ALA A 64 17.23 0.76 5.11
N ALA A 65 16.03 0.30 4.81
CA ALA A 65 15.03 0.06 5.84
C ALA A 65 15.35 -1.31 6.49
N LEU A 66 15.61 -1.29 7.80
CA LEU A 66 15.95 -2.48 8.57
C LEU A 66 14.72 -3.05 9.27
N THR A 67 14.53 -4.36 9.14
CA THR A 67 13.51 -5.11 9.87
C THR A 67 14.17 -6.22 10.69
N PRO A 68 14.50 -5.94 11.97
CA PRO A 68 15.15 -6.90 12.85
C PRO A 68 14.16 -7.94 13.37
N CYS A 69 14.51 -9.22 13.21
CA CYS A 69 13.78 -10.38 13.67
C CYS A 69 14.63 -11.08 14.73
N SER A 70 14.18 -11.05 15.98
CA SER A 70 14.92 -11.60 17.11
C SER A 70 14.63 -13.08 17.34
N TYR A 71 15.66 -13.92 17.32
CA TYR A 71 15.58 -15.35 17.68
C TYR A 71 16.27 -15.60 19.03
N LEU A 72 16.15 -14.63 19.90
CA LEU A 72 16.85 -14.53 21.17
C LEU A 72 16.36 -15.54 22.22
N HIS A 73 15.21 -16.17 21.96
CA HIS A 73 14.61 -17.26 22.74
C HIS A 73 15.26 -18.62 22.47
N ILE A 74 16.14 -18.74 21.46
CA ILE A 74 16.92 -19.95 21.19
C ILE A 74 18.05 -20.04 22.22
N MET A 75 17.89 -20.93 23.21
CA MET A 75 18.72 -21.00 24.41
C MET A 75 20.21 -21.29 24.14
N ASN A 76 20.54 -21.96 23.03
CA ASN A 76 21.89 -22.43 22.76
C ASN A 76 22.71 -21.52 21.84
N GLU A 77 22.06 -20.79 20.92
CA GLU A 77 22.72 -19.91 19.93
C GLU A 77 21.79 -18.73 19.58
N PRO A 78 21.71 -17.70 20.43
CA PRO A 78 20.89 -16.52 20.18
C PRO A 78 21.45 -15.69 19.01
N PHE A 79 20.60 -15.39 18.03
CA PHE A 79 20.94 -14.52 16.90
C PHE A 79 19.80 -13.57 16.54
N ILE A 80 20.12 -12.57 15.72
CA ILE A 80 19.17 -11.63 15.13
C ILE A 80 19.32 -11.70 13.60
N ASN A 81 18.22 -11.87 12.88
CA ASN A 81 18.21 -11.66 11.43
C ASN A 81 17.68 -10.26 11.16
N VAL A 82 18.43 -9.45 10.43
CA VAL A 82 18.04 -8.12 9.98
C VAL A 82 17.77 -8.20 8.49
N LEU A 83 16.50 -8.09 8.10
CA LEU A 83 16.15 -7.93 6.70
C LEU A 83 16.53 -6.51 6.26
N VAL A 84 17.34 -6.41 5.21
CA VAL A 84 17.87 -5.15 4.68
C VAL A 84 17.14 -4.83 3.38
N HIS A 85 16.18 -3.91 3.45
CA HIS A 85 15.43 -3.47 2.30
C HIS A 85 16.06 -2.20 1.72
N SER A 86 16.53 -2.25 0.48
CA SER A 86 17.01 -1.04 -0.18
C SER A 86 15.85 -0.12 -0.54
N THR A 87 15.89 1.14 -0.11
CA THR A 87 14.83 2.12 -0.34
C THR A 87 15.36 3.46 -0.84
N CYS A 88 14.51 4.18 -1.58
CA CYS A 88 14.77 5.55 -2.03
C CYS A 88 14.65 6.60 -0.92
N GLY A 89 14.45 6.19 0.34
CA GLY A 89 14.30 7.10 1.48
C GLY A 89 12.93 7.76 1.63
N LEU A 90 12.03 7.58 0.65
CA LEU A 90 10.65 8.01 0.80
C LEU A 90 9.95 7.19 1.89
N THR A 91 9.25 7.87 2.78
CA THR A 91 8.51 7.26 3.90
C THR A 91 7.59 6.14 3.44
N MET A 92 6.88 6.30 2.32
CA MET A 92 6.08 5.26 1.67
C MET A 92 6.88 3.99 1.33
N CYS A 93 8.08 4.13 0.77
CA CYS A 93 8.93 3.01 0.40
C CYS A 93 9.54 2.34 1.64
N ILE A 94 9.84 3.12 2.68
CA ILE A 94 10.31 2.60 3.97
C ILE A 94 9.19 1.85 4.69
N LYS A 95 7.97 2.42 4.73
CA LYS A 95 6.79 1.79 5.33
C LYS A 95 6.41 0.53 4.57
N ALA A 96 6.28 0.57 3.24
CA ALA A 96 5.95 -0.61 2.44
C ALA A 96 6.99 -1.73 2.57
N ALA A 97 8.29 -1.39 2.68
CA ALA A 97 9.34 -2.35 2.96
C ALA A 97 9.19 -3.00 4.35
N LYS A 98 8.65 -2.28 5.34
CA LYS A 98 8.42 -2.77 6.71
C LYS A 98 7.08 -3.51 6.86
N VAL A 99 6.01 -3.05 6.21
CA VAL A 99 4.67 -3.67 6.22
C VAL A 99 4.69 -5.05 5.56
N MET A 100 5.51 -5.23 4.52
CA MET A 100 5.75 -6.54 3.90
C MET A 100 6.16 -7.60 4.93
N MET A 101 6.79 -7.23 6.05
CA MET A 101 7.14 -8.16 7.12
C MET A 101 6.09 -8.19 8.24
N GLN A 102 5.33 -7.13 8.47
CA GLN A 102 4.28 -7.11 9.49
C GLN A 102 3.09 -8.00 9.09
N GLU A 103 2.71 -7.99 7.81
CA GLU A 103 1.71 -8.91 7.23
C GLU A 103 2.25 -10.35 7.18
N VAL A 104 3.52 -10.53 6.81
CA VAL A 104 4.17 -11.85 6.85
C VAL A 104 4.33 -12.36 8.28
N MET A 105 4.64 -11.52 9.27
CA MET A 105 4.70 -11.91 10.69
C MET A 105 3.32 -12.12 11.31
N GLU A 106 2.25 -11.49 10.81
CA GLU A 106 0.87 -11.82 11.18
C GLU A 106 0.42 -13.16 10.58
N GLU A 107 0.73 -13.42 9.31
CA GLU A 107 0.46 -14.73 8.66
C GLU A 107 1.35 -15.86 9.21
N VAL A 108 2.62 -15.56 9.56
CA VAL A 108 3.55 -16.47 10.28
C VAL A 108 3.21 -16.55 11.76
N GLY A 109 2.60 -15.53 12.35
CA GLY A 109 2.16 -15.50 13.75
C GLY A 109 1.09 -16.53 14.04
N GLU A 110 0.35 -16.97 13.02
CA GLU A 110 -0.51 -18.15 13.10
C GLU A 110 0.26 -19.48 13.00
N MET A 111 1.48 -19.46 12.44
CA MET A 111 2.38 -20.62 12.28
C MET A 111 3.45 -20.78 13.37
N GLU A 112 3.85 -19.72 14.09
CA GLU A 112 4.89 -19.71 15.14
C GLU A 112 4.38 -20.06 16.55
N ARG A 113 3.49 -21.05 16.67
CA ARG A 113 3.25 -21.76 17.95
C ARG A 113 3.98 -23.10 18.01
N ASP A 114 5.24 -23.15 17.54
CA ASP A 114 5.98 -24.42 17.41
C ASP A 114 6.70 -24.93 18.66
N GLN A 115 6.40 -24.38 19.83
CA GLN A 115 6.61 -25.09 21.10
C GLN A 115 5.31 -25.63 21.71
N ASP A 116 4.20 -25.58 20.97
CA ASP A 116 2.91 -26.13 21.42
C ASP A 116 2.20 -26.98 20.35
N VAL A 117 2.93 -27.44 19.32
CA VAL A 117 2.37 -28.35 18.29
C VAL A 117 2.14 -29.73 18.90
N LYS A 118 0.88 -30.00 19.23
CA LYS A 118 0.40 -31.31 19.67
C LYS A 118 0.10 -32.23 18.50
N CYS A 119 0.16 -33.52 18.75
CA CYS A 119 -0.29 -34.55 17.83
C CYS A 119 -1.78 -34.35 17.50
N GLU A 120 -2.13 -34.13 16.24
CA GLU A 120 -3.52 -33.90 15.80
C GLU A 120 -4.46 -35.07 16.15
N SER A 121 -3.92 -36.27 16.32
CA SER A 121 -4.72 -37.47 16.56
C SER A 121 -4.83 -37.91 18.02
N CYS A 122 -3.95 -37.45 18.91
CA CYS A 122 -3.95 -37.88 20.31
C CYS A 122 -3.58 -36.79 21.33
N GLY A 123 -3.22 -35.60 20.89
CA GLY A 123 -2.91 -34.46 21.76
C GLY A 123 -1.54 -34.49 22.44
N GLU A 124 -0.73 -35.53 22.22
CA GLU A 124 0.63 -35.66 22.77
C GLU A 124 1.54 -34.52 22.28
N ARG A 125 2.50 -34.09 23.10
CA ARG A 125 3.39 -32.96 22.82
C ARG A 125 4.86 -33.38 22.65
N GLU A 126 5.20 -34.62 23.02
CA GLU A 126 6.55 -35.16 22.82
C GLU A 126 6.74 -35.86 21.47
N ASN A 127 7.96 -35.79 20.94
CA ASN A 127 8.39 -36.50 19.72
C ASN A 127 7.51 -36.22 18.47
N ILE A 128 7.05 -34.98 18.32
CA ILE A 128 6.12 -34.60 17.25
C ILE A 128 6.86 -34.42 15.92
N LYS A 129 6.44 -35.20 14.93
CA LYS A 129 6.94 -35.13 13.56
C LYS A 129 5.88 -34.51 12.67
N ARG A 130 6.26 -33.44 11.97
CA ARG A 130 5.42 -32.80 10.95
C ARG A 130 5.20 -33.73 9.76
N CYS A 131 4.01 -33.66 9.17
CA CYS A 131 3.64 -34.45 8.00
C CYS A 131 4.65 -34.23 6.87
N ALA A 132 5.23 -35.31 6.35
CA ALA A 132 6.30 -35.21 5.36
C ALA A 132 5.90 -34.47 4.07
N LYS A 133 4.60 -34.48 3.72
CA LYS A 133 4.07 -33.84 2.50
C LYS A 133 3.81 -32.35 2.66
N CYS A 134 3.07 -31.95 3.69
CA CYS A 134 2.66 -30.55 3.85
C CYS A 134 3.49 -29.78 4.87
N LYS A 135 4.26 -30.45 5.74
CA LYS A 135 5.06 -29.85 6.83
C LYS A 135 4.27 -29.02 7.86
N VAL A 136 2.95 -28.86 7.74
CA VAL A 136 2.12 -28.07 8.66
C VAL A 136 1.60 -28.88 9.86
N VAL A 137 0.96 -30.03 9.64
CA VAL A 137 0.29 -30.80 10.71
C VAL A 137 1.27 -31.76 11.41
N GLY A 138 1.28 -31.77 12.75
CA GLY A 138 2.16 -32.61 13.58
C GLY A 138 1.54 -33.92 14.07
N TYR A 139 2.35 -34.99 14.15
CA TYR A 139 1.98 -36.29 14.71
C TYR A 139 3.13 -36.88 15.54
N CYS A 140 2.84 -37.46 16.71
CA CYS A 140 3.85 -38.17 17.52
C CYS A 140 4.35 -39.48 16.88
N GLY A 141 3.71 -39.95 15.81
CA GLY A 141 4.12 -41.16 15.10
C GLY A 141 3.21 -41.53 13.93
N THR A 142 3.65 -42.52 13.16
CA THR A 142 2.96 -43.01 11.95
C THR A 142 1.58 -43.60 12.24
N ALA A 143 1.38 -44.21 13.42
CA ALA A 143 0.09 -44.71 13.86
C ALA A 143 -0.94 -43.57 14.01
N CYS A 144 -0.54 -42.46 14.63
CA CYS A 144 -1.36 -41.26 14.74
C CYS A 144 -1.62 -40.61 13.38
N GLN A 145 -0.60 -40.50 12.53
CA GLN A 145 -0.78 -40.00 11.17
C GLN A 145 -1.82 -40.80 10.37
N LYS A 146 -1.76 -42.14 10.41
CA LYS A 146 -2.72 -43.02 9.73
C LYS A 146 -4.15 -42.85 10.27
N ARG A 147 -4.28 -42.68 11.59
CA ARG A 147 -5.57 -42.45 12.27
C ARG A 147 -6.19 -41.10 11.87
N GLY A 148 -5.41 -40.02 11.80
CA GLY A 148 -5.86 -38.70 11.35
C GLY A 148 -6.03 -38.56 9.82
N TRP A 149 -5.51 -39.51 9.05
CA TRP A 149 -5.37 -39.38 7.59
C TRP A 149 -6.68 -39.14 6.85
N LYS A 150 -7.79 -39.78 7.23
CA LYS A 150 -9.09 -39.59 6.55
C LYS A 150 -9.56 -38.12 6.56
N LYS A 151 -9.26 -37.38 7.62
CA LYS A 151 -9.56 -35.94 7.72
C LYS A 151 -8.46 -35.11 7.07
N HIS A 152 -7.20 -35.36 7.43
CA HIS A 152 -6.05 -34.59 6.95
C HIS A 152 -5.85 -34.67 5.43
N LYS A 153 -6.10 -35.83 4.80
CA LYS A 153 -5.88 -36.05 3.35
C LYS A 153 -6.60 -35.01 2.48
N LYS A 154 -7.78 -34.53 2.91
CA LYS A 154 -8.60 -33.55 2.18
C LYS A 154 -7.91 -32.19 2.05
N ILE A 155 -7.14 -31.80 3.07
CA ILE A 155 -6.48 -30.49 3.15
C ILE A 155 -4.96 -30.56 2.98
N CYS A 156 -4.37 -31.77 3.08
CA CYS A 156 -2.92 -31.99 3.01
C CYS A 156 -2.29 -31.46 1.73
N ALA A 157 -2.95 -31.61 0.58
CA ALA A 157 -2.45 -31.11 -0.70
C ALA A 157 -2.46 -29.58 -0.76
N GLN A 158 -3.50 -28.94 -0.23
CA GLN A 158 -3.65 -27.48 -0.19
C GLN A 158 -2.60 -26.84 0.74
N LEU A 159 -2.36 -27.46 1.90
CA LEU A 159 -1.31 -27.04 2.81
C LEU A 159 0.08 -27.22 2.20
N ALA A 160 0.33 -28.33 1.50
CA ALA A 160 1.62 -28.59 0.85
C ALA A 160 1.94 -27.59 -0.29
N SER A 161 0.93 -27.07 -0.98
CA SER A 161 1.10 -26.01 -1.99
C SER A 161 1.36 -24.63 -1.38
N ALA A 162 1.04 -24.41 -0.11
CA ALA A 162 1.25 -23.14 0.59
C ALA A 162 2.65 -23.02 1.24
N VAL A 163 3.28 -24.14 1.58
CA VAL A 163 4.59 -24.16 2.28
C VAL A 163 5.83 -23.77 1.46
N PRO A 164 5.88 -23.78 0.11
CA PRO A 164 7.08 -23.34 -0.62
C PRO A 164 7.33 -21.81 -0.55
N PHE A 165 6.41 -21.02 -0.01
CA PHE A 165 6.34 -19.58 -0.24
C PHE A 165 7.09 -18.66 0.73
N PHE A 166 8.02 -19.18 1.55
CA PHE A 166 9.09 -18.33 2.13
C PHE A 166 10.29 -18.16 1.19
N THR A 167 10.18 -18.66 -0.04
CA THR A 167 11.07 -18.27 -1.14
C THR A 167 10.35 -17.27 -2.04
N HIS A 168 10.80 -16.01 -1.98
CA HIS A 168 10.59 -14.96 -2.98
C HIS A 168 9.24 -14.98 -3.74
N THR A 169 8.14 -14.55 -3.10
CA THR A 169 7.11 -13.85 -3.88
C THR A 169 7.52 -12.39 -3.98
N THR A 170 8.35 -12.07 -4.97
CA THR A 170 8.46 -10.69 -5.42
C THR A 170 7.12 -10.33 -6.05
N HIS A 171 6.23 -9.68 -5.31
CA HIS A 171 5.20 -8.87 -5.94
C HIS A 171 5.94 -7.72 -6.63
N THR A 172 6.16 -7.86 -7.94
CA THR A 172 6.57 -6.74 -8.77
C THR A 172 5.39 -5.77 -8.80
N ILE A 173 5.45 -4.72 -7.99
CA ILE A 173 4.50 -3.61 -8.09
C ILE A 173 4.78 -2.93 -9.43
N THR A 174 3.96 -3.25 -10.43
CA THR A 174 3.95 -2.53 -11.70
C THR A 174 3.46 -1.11 -11.43
N THR A 175 4.25 -0.11 -11.81
CA THR A 175 3.87 1.30 -11.75
C THR A 175 3.51 1.81 -13.15
N LEU A 176 2.64 2.80 -13.24
CA LEU A 176 2.37 3.56 -14.46
C LEU A 176 2.73 5.04 -14.25
N PRO A 177 3.08 5.77 -15.31
CA PRO A 177 3.13 7.23 -15.26
C PRO A 177 1.70 7.75 -15.06
N VAL A 178 1.52 8.57 -14.03
CA VAL A 178 0.25 9.14 -13.62
C VAL A 178 0.37 10.65 -13.58
N HIS A 179 -0.52 11.31 -14.29
CA HIS A 179 -0.59 12.76 -14.31
C HIS A 179 -1.43 13.21 -13.11
N ILE A 180 -0.87 14.10 -12.29
CA ILE A 180 -1.58 14.75 -11.19
C ILE A 180 -1.80 16.19 -11.62
N GLN A 181 -3.04 16.55 -11.88
CA GLN A 181 -3.44 17.88 -12.34
C GLN A 181 -4.02 18.67 -11.17
N PHE A 182 -3.44 19.83 -10.91
CA PHE A 182 -3.86 20.78 -9.89
C PHE A 182 -4.67 21.90 -10.54
N ILE A 183 -5.82 22.21 -9.95
CA ILE A 183 -6.81 23.10 -10.54
C ILE A 183 -7.25 24.10 -9.47
N VAL A 184 -7.02 25.38 -9.75
CA VAL A 184 -7.61 26.50 -9.01
C VAL A 184 -8.87 26.96 -9.73
N ASP A 185 -8.76 27.18 -11.04
CA ASP A 185 -9.86 27.60 -11.93
C ASP A 185 -9.58 27.20 -13.40
N GLU A 186 -10.37 27.67 -14.36
CA GLU A 186 -10.21 27.36 -15.79
C GLU A 186 -8.91 27.90 -16.42
N THR A 187 -8.32 28.95 -15.83
CA THR A 187 -7.13 29.66 -16.34
C THR A 187 -5.86 29.31 -15.57
N ASN A 188 -6.00 28.81 -14.35
CA ASN A 188 -4.90 28.47 -13.45
C ASN A 188 -4.90 26.98 -13.10
N GLN A 189 -4.19 26.22 -13.93
CA GLN A 189 -4.02 24.78 -13.80
C GLN A 189 -2.58 24.39 -14.13
N TRP A 190 -2.09 23.33 -13.50
CA TRP A 190 -0.78 22.76 -13.80
C TRP A 190 -0.76 21.27 -13.52
N GLU A 191 0.26 20.56 -14.02
CA GLU A 191 0.36 19.11 -13.88
C GLU A 191 1.77 18.63 -13.54
N HIS A 192 1.83 17.48 -12.87
CA HIS A 192 3.06 16.74 -12.58
C HIS A 192 2.87 15.26 -12.93
N THR A 193 3.94 14.58 -13.35
CA THR A 193 3.87 13.13 -13.66
C THR A 193 4.64 12.32 -12.61
N HIS A 194 4.00 11.28 -12.06
CA HIS A 194 4.60 10.38 -11.06
C HIS A 194 4.43 8.92 -11.44
N ALA A 195 5.41 8.10 -11.09
CA ALA A 195 5.26 6.64 -11.15
C ALA A 195 4.46 6.16 -9.94
N ILE A 196 3.21 5.75 -10.14
CA ILE A 196 2.29 5.31 -9.08
C ILE A 196 1.89 3.84 -9.31
N PRO A 197 1.72 3.01 -8.27
CA PRO A 197 1.29 1.62 -8.41
C PRO A 197 0.00 1.44 -9.23
N THR A 198 0.05 0.57 -10.23
CA THR A 198 -1.09 0.26 -11.13
C THR A 198 -2.33 -0.24 -10.40
N GLN A 199 -2.16 -0.89 -9.25
CA GLN A 199 -3.23 -1.44 -8.44
C GLN A 199 -4.16 -0.35 -7.86
N LEU A 200 -3.73 0.92 -7.85
CA LEU A 200 -4.54 2.05 -7.40
C LEU A 200 -5.53 2.56 -8.46
N PHE A 201 -5.36 2.13 -9.71
CA PHE A 201 -6.12 2.61 -10.86
C PHE A 201 -7.02 1.51 -11.45
N GLN A 202 -7.53 0.63 -10.58
CA GLN A 202 -8.56 -0.35 -10.93
C GLN A 202 -9.85 0.38 -11.33
N ASN A 203 -10.74 -0.31 -12.04
CA ASN A 203 -12.07 0.20 -12.39
C ASN A 203 -13.13 -0.62 -11.62
N PRO A 204 -13.89 -0.02 -10.69
CA PRO A 204 -13.86 1.40 -10.30
C PRO A 204 -12.57 1.81 -9.56
N PRO A 205 -12.20 3.12 -9.57
CA PRO A 205 -11.06 3.61 -8.79
C PRO A 205 -11.17 3.19 -7.33
N ALA A 206 -10.02 2.95 -6.69
CA ALA A 206 -10.02 2.65 -5.27
C ALA A 206 -10.69 3.81 -4.49
N PRO A 207 -11.61 3.54 -3.56
CA PRO A 207 -12.25 4.60 -2.79
C PRO A 207 -11.21 5.38 -1.98
N ASP A 208 -11.49 6.63 -1.61
CA ASP A 208 -10.56 7.47 -0.81
C ASP A 208 -10.26 6.89 0.58
N SER A 209 -11.06 5.92 1.02
CA SER A 209 -10.83 5.10 2.22
C SER A 209 -9.80 3.99 2.02
N ASN A 210 -9.37 3.71 0.79
CA ASN A 210 -8.39 2.67 0.48
C ASN A 210 -7.01 3.05 1.06
N PRO A 211 -6.45 2.24 1.98
CA PRO A 211 -5.19 2.55 2.65
C PRO A 211 -4.01 2.74 1.68
N LEU A 212 -3.98 1.99 0.57
CA LEU A 212 -2.94 2.11 -0.45
C LEU A 212 -3.12 3.41 -1.24
N PHE A 213 -4.34 3.81 -1.59
CA PHE A 213 -4.58 5.09 -2.28
C PHE A 213 -4.17 6.28 -1.40
N ARG A 214 -4.56 6.28 -0.13
CA ARG A 214 -4.14 7.30 0.86
C ARG A 214 -2.63 7.35 1.02
N ALA A 215 -1.97 6.20 1.15
CA ALA A 215 -0.52 6.15 1.34
C ALA A 215 0.29 6.58 0.11
N ASN A 216 -0.29 6.56 -1.11
CA ASN A 216 0.46 6.82 -2.34
C ASN A 216 0.05 8.12 -3.04
N ALA A 217 -1.26 8.33 -3.28
CA ALA A 217 -1.77 9.51 -3.96
C ALA A 217 -1.74 10.74 -3.03
N TYR A 218 -2.35 10.65 -1.83
CA TYR A 218 -2.40 11.78 -0.90
C TYR A 218 -1.02 12.17 -0.36
N GLU A 219 -0.14 11.23 -0.01
CA GLU A 219 1.25 11.58 0.38
C GLU A 219 2.01 12.25 -0.79
N THR A 220 1.75 11.85 -2.04
CA THR A 220 2.35 12.51 -3.22
C THR A 220 1.82 13.92 -3.41
N ILE A 221 0.51 14.12 -3.31
CA ILE A 221 -0.16 15.42 -3.47
C ILE A 221 0.25 16.37 -2.36
N ALA A 222 0.39 15.90 -1.12
CA ALA A 222 0.82 16.71 0.02
C ALA A 222 2.21 17.36 -0.18
N ARG A 223 3.09 16.78 -1.02
CA ARG A 223 4.39 17.38 -1.36
C ARG A 223 4.26 18.69 -2.16
N TYR A 224 3.12 18.88 -2.80
CA TYR A 224 2.81 20.07 -3.59
C TYR A 224 2.12 21.17 -2.79
N GLN A 225 1.86 20.97 -1.50
CA GLN A 225 1.28 22.00 -0.63
C GLN A 225 2.01 23.35 -0.72
N PRO A 226 3.36 23.43 -0.72
CA PRO A 226 4.05 24.71 -0.84
C PRO A 226 3.83 25.39 -2.20
N GLU A 227 3.75 24.62 -3.30
CA GLU A 227 3.45 25.15 -4.64
C GLU A 227 1.99 25.61 -4.72
N CYS A 228 1.07 24.88 -4.11
CA CYS A 228 -0.33 25.28 -4.04
C CYS A 228 -0.50 26.57 -3.22
N ASN A 229 0.26 26.73 -2.14
CA ASN A 229 0.29 27.94 -1.32
C ASN A 229 0.81 29.19 -2.06
N THR A 230 1.50 29.04 -3.19
CA THR A 230 1.96 30.18 -4.01
C THR A 230 1.08 30.43 -5.22
N ARG A 231 0.28 29.45 -5.66
CA ARG A 231 -0.53 29.51 -6.88
C ARG A 231 -2.02 29.62 -6.64
N HIS A 232 -2.51 29.43 -5.41
CA HIS A 232 -3.93 29.56 -5.11
C HIS A 232 -4.45 30.99 -5.31
N ASP A 233 -5.77 31.14 -5.37
CA ASP A 233 -6.42 32.46 -5.41
C ASP A 233 -5.95 33.33 -4.24
N PRO A 234 -5.63 34.63 -4.42
CA PRO A 234 -5.17 35.50 -3.35
C PRO A 234 -6.23 35.81 -2.28
N HIS A 235 -7.49 35.44 -2.49
CA HIS A 235 -8.59 35.64 -1.57
C HIS A 235 -9.19 34.30 -1.11
N CYS A 236 -9.58 34.27 0.15
CA CYS A 236 -10.27 33.14 0.75
C CYS A 236 -11.61 32.90 0.05
N SER A 237 -11.83 31.68 -0.42
CA SER A 237 -13.06 31.23 -1.09
C SER A 237 -14.34 31.41 -0.25
N ILE A 238 -14.22 31.51 1.09
CA ILE A 238 -15.37 31.60 2.00
C ILE A 238 -15.66 33.03 2.45
N CYS A 239 -14.66 33.79 2.86
CA CYS A 239 -14.84 35.14 3.44
C CYS A 239 -14.21 36.26 2.63
N ASN A 240 -13.55 35.95 1.52
CA ASN A 240 -12.86 36.89 0.63
C ASN A 240 -11.72 37.72 1.29
N ALA A 241 -11.33 37.39 2.52
CA ALA A 241 -10.12 37.94 3.15
C ALA A 241 -8.86 37.42 2.44
N PRO A 242 -7.68 38.07 2.58
CA PRO A 242 -6.44 37.56 2.04
C PRO A 242 -6.20 36.10 2.46
N SER A 243 -6.00 35.23 1.48
CA SER A 243 -5.70 33.82 1.71
C SER A 243 -4.26 33.64 2.16
N THR A 244 -4.02 32.64 3.00
CA THR A 244 -2.70 32.29 3.53
C THR A 244 -2.31 30.85 3.22
N THR A 245 -3.27 30.01 2.85
CA THR A 245 -3.06 28.59 2.61
C THR A 245 -4.04 28.04 1.58
N ALA A 246 -3.64 26.97 0.89
CA ALA A 246 -4.55 26.16 0.08
C ALA A 246 -5.02 24.92 0.86
N ILE A 247 -6.32 24.61 0.77
CA ILE A 247 -6.83 23.27 1.07
C ILE A 247 -6.86 22.48 -0.24
N LEU A 248 -6.35 21.26 -0.18
CA LEU A 248 -6.32 20.34 -1.30
C LEU A 248 -7.40 19.30 -1.12
N ASP A 249 -8.20 19.08 -2.16
CA ASP A 249 -9.08 17.92 -2.25
C ASP A 249 -8.82 17.17 -3.55
N VAL A 250 -9.04 15.86 -3.52
CA VAL A 250 -8.67 14.96 -4.61
C VAL A 250 -9.95 14.43 -5.22
N ALA A 251 -10.22 14.78 -6.47
CA ALA A 251 -11.25 14.08 -7.23
C ALA A 251 -10.66 12.91 -7.98
N TRP A 252 -11.54 11.93 -8.06
CA TRP A 252 -11.39 10.63 -8.65
C TRP A 252 -10.58 10.60 -9.94
N CYS A 253 -9.87 9.48 -10.06
CA CYS A 253 -9.09 9.15 -11.22
C CYS A 253 -9.96 9.03 -12.45
N LEU A 254 -9.77 9.94 -13.42
CA LEU A 254 -10.37 9.80 -14.73
C LEU A 254 -9.57 8.78 -15.53
N GLN A 255 -10.18 7.64 -15.85
CA GLN A 255 -9.71 6.78 -16.95
C GLN A 255 -10.09 7.43 -18.29
N ALA A 256 -9.42 8.55 -18.59
CA ALA A 256 -9.37 9.13 -19.91
C ALA A 256 -8.11 8.60 -20.60
N ALA A 257 -8.27 7.82 -21.68
CA ALA A 257 -7.20 7.54 -22.64
C ALA A 257 -5.88 7.00 -22.05
N SER A 258 -5.82 5.73 -21.67
CA SER A 258 -4.55 4.96 -21.50
C SER A 258 -3.50 5.46 -20.48
N THR A 259 -3.67 6.60 -19.82
CA THR A 259 -2.80 7.09 -18.73
C THR A 259 -3.65 7.53 -17.54
N PRO A 260 -3.41 7.00 -16.32
CA PRO A 260 -4.17 7.42 -15.15
C PRO A 260 -3.95 8.90 -14.86
N HIS A 261 -5.03 9.63 -14.55
CA HIS A 261 -4.98 11.03 -14.13
C HIS A 261 -5.58 11.16 -12.73
N VAL A 262 -5.00 11.99 -11.87
CA VAL A 262 -5.55 12.36 -10.55
C VAL A 262 -5.82 13.86 -10.58
N LEU A 263 -7.04 14.27 -10.23
CA LEU A 263 -7.40 15.68 -10.18
C LEU A 263 -7.31 16.18 -8.75
N VAL A 264 -6.73 17.36 -8.56
CA VAL A 264 -6.60 18.02 -7.26
C VAL A 264 -7.19 19.41 -7.35
N ALA A 265 -8.28 19.64 -6.62
CA ALA A 265 -8.82 20.97 -6.42
C ALA A 265 -7.96 21.72 -5.39
N VAL A 266 -7.62 22.96 -5.70
CA VAL A 266 -6.79 23.83 -4.88
C VAL A 266 -7.64 25.02 -4.41
N VAL A 267 -8.09 24.97 -3.16
CA VAL A 267 -9.03 25.95 -2.60
C VAL A 267 -8.31 26.91 -1.65
N ALA A 268 -8.28 28.20 -2.01
CA ALA A 268 -7.67 29.23 -1.17
C ALA A 268 -8.48 29.49 0.11
N THR A 269 -7.79 29.60 1.25
CA THR A 269 -8.40 29.91 2.55
C THR A 269 -7.53 30.86 3.38
N CYS A 270 -8.15 31.55 4.34
CA CYS A 270 -7.47 32.45 5.27
C CYS A 270 -7.05 31.77 6.59
N ASP A 271 -7.04 30.42 6.64
CA ASP A 271 -6.67 29.58 7.80
C ASP A 271 -7.57 29.68 9.05
N LYS A 272 -8.61 30.53 9.01
CA LYS A 272 -9.64 30.52 10.07
C LYS A 272 -10.38 29.19 10.05
N GLU A 273 -10.55 28.58 11.21
CA GLU A 273 -11.19 27.27 11.37
C GLU A 273 -12.56 27.17 10.67
N GLU A 274 -13.38 28.22 10.77
CA GLU A 274 -14.69 28.33 10.11
C GLU A 274 -14.59 28.34 8.57
N CYS A 275 -13.58 29.01 8.02
CA CYS A 275 -13.34 29.06 6.58
C CYS A 275 -12.73 27.74 6.07
N SER A 276 -11.84 27.12 6.83
CA SER A 276 -11.29 25.81 6.50
C SER A 276 -12.38 24.74 6.50
N LYS A 277 -13.26 24.73 7.52
CA LYS A 277 -14.44 23.86 7.55
C LYS A 277 -15.41 24.15 6.41
N GLY A 278 -15.69 25.42 6.13
CA GLY A 278 -16.54 25.85 5.02
C GLY A 278 -16.00 25.42 3.66
N ALA A 279 -14.68 25.55 3.43
CA ALA A 279 -14.02 25.11 2.21
C ALA A 279 -14.12 23.60 2.01
N VAL A 280 -13.91 22.81 3.08
CA VAL A 280 -14.08 21.35 3.04
C VAL A 280 -15.55 20.96 2.80
N ALA A 281 -16.51 21.64 3.44
CA ALA A 281 -17.94 21.37 3.25
C ALA A 281 -18.44 21.76 1.85
N GLY A 282 -17.89 22.82 1.25
CA GLY A 282 -18.22 23.29 -0.09
C GLY A 282 -17.53 22.54 -1.23
N MET A 283 -16.68 21.56 -0.91
CA MET A 283 -15.80 20.90 -1.88
C MET A 283 -16.57 20.11 -2.95
N GLU A 284 -17.73 19.55 -2.59
CA GLU A 284 -18.63 18.89 -3.56
C GLU A 284 -19.10 19.87 -4.66
N GLN A 285 -19.42 21.11 -4.29
CA GLN A 285 -19.82 22.14 -5.24
C GLN A 285 -18.64 22.58 -6.13
N VAL A 286 -17.44 22.71 -5.56
CA VAL A 286 -16.21 23.01 -6.32
C VAL A 286 -16.01 21.97 -7.43
N TRP A 287 -16.18 20.68 -7.10
CA TRP A 287 -16.11 19.64 -8.11
C TRP A 287 -17.22 19.76 -9.15
N ASN A 288 -18.46 20.05 -8.77
CA ASN A 288 -19.54 20.25 -9.75
C ASN A 288 -19.26 21.39 -10.74
N ASP A 289 -18.57 22.44 -10.31
CA ASP A 289 -18.24 23.60 -11.15
C ASP A 289 -17.02 23.34 -12.05
N VAL A 290 -16.01 22.63 -11.53
CA VAL A 290 -14.76 22.31 -12.24
C VAL A 290 -14.91 21.11 -13.19
N THR A 291 -15.72 20.14 -12.82
CA THR A 291 -15.84 18.84 -13.51
C THR A 291 -16.28 18.97 -14.98
N PRO A 292 -17.25 19.83 -15.37
CA PRO A 292 -17.64 19.96 -16.78
C PRO A 292 -16.52 20.46 -17.71
N GLY A 293 -15.71 21.43 -17.27
CA GLY A 293 -14.58 21.97 -18.04
C GLY A 293 -13.41 21.00 -18.10
N VAL A 294 -13.11 20.34 -16.98
CA VAL A 294 -12.01 19.38 -16.87
C VAL A 294 -12.32 18.07 -17.60
N LEU A 295 -13.55 17.55 -17.56
CA LEU A 295 -13.98 16.40 -18.36
C LEU A 295 -13.99 16.68 -19.87
N ASN A 296 -14.04 17.95 -20.27
CA ASN A 296 -13.98 18.36 -21.68
C ASN A 296 -12.53 18.55 -22.15
N ALA A 297 -11.64 19.01 -21.26
CA ALA A 297 -10.20 19.13 -21.51
C ALA A 297 -9.47 17.78 -21.44
N ALA A 298 -9.76 16.96 -20.43
CA ALA A 298 -9.37 15.56 -20.35
C ALA A 298 -10.33 14.77 -21.24
N LYS A 299 -9.90 14.38 -22.44
CA LYS A 299 -10.69 13.55 -23.37
C LYS A 299 -11.14 12.27 -22.68
N CYS A 300 -12.29 12.28 -22.02
CA CYS A 300 -12.80 11.11 -21.32
C CYS A 300 -13.16 10.05 -22.36
N GLY A 301 -12.78 8.80 -22.09
CA GLY A 301 -13.10 7.67 -22.94
C GLY A 301 -14.43 7.06 -22.54
N CYS A 302 -14.99 6.24 -23.43
CA CYS A 302 -16.13 5.40 -23.09
C CYS A 302 -15.77 4.39 -21.98
N ALA A 303 -16.53 4.35 -20.89
CA ALA A 303 -16.27 3.45 -19.76
C ALA A 303 -16.28 1.94 -20.11
N ALA A 304 -16.90 1.57 -21.24
CA ALA A 304 -16.95 0.17 -21.67
C ALA A 304 -15.90 -0.23 -22.71
N CYS A 305 -15.42 0.71 -23.54
CA CYS A 305 -14.51 0.38 -24.66
C CYS A 305 -13.25 1.25 -24.74
N GLY A 306 -13.16 2.33 -23.96
CA GLY A 306 -12.02 3.25 -23.94
C GLY A 306 -11.94 4.23 -25.10
N ASP A 307 -12.85 4.17 -26.08
CA ASP A 307 -12.82 5.04 -27.27
C ASP A 307 -13.04 6.52 -26.92
N LEU A 308 -12.30 7.39 -27.62
CA LEU A 308 -12.26 8.85 -27.43
C LEU A 308 -13.11 9.59 -28.48
N VAL A 309 -14.36 9.17 -28.65
CA VAL A 309 -15.29 9.82 -29.58
C VAL A 309 -15.67 11.21 -29.06
N LYS A 310 -15.80 12.19 -29.97
CA LYS A 310 -16.08 13.60 -29.63
C LYS A 310 -17.39 13.85 -28.87
N GLU A 311 -18.34 12.91 -28.90
CA GLU A 311 -19.64 13.04 -28.23
C GLU A 311 -19.99 11.75 -27.46
N LEU A 312 -19.52 11.66 -26.21
CA LEU A 312 -19.92 10.60 -25.30
C LEU A 312 -21.20 10.98 -24.55
N LYS A 313 -22.07 9.98 -24.32
CA LYS A 313 -23.32 10.14 -23.56
C LYS A 313 -23.10 9.72 -22.12
N ARG A 314 -23.41 10.62 -21.18
CA ARG A 314 -23.33 10.32 -19.74
C ARG A 314 -24.44 9.35 -19.31
N CYS A 315 -24.16 8.56 -18.28
CA CYS A 315 -25.19 7.75 -17.63
C CYS A 315 -26.31 8.64 -17.11
N ASP A 316 -27.56 8.35 -17.49
CA ASP A 316 -28.69 9.23 -17.14
C ASP A 316 -29.01 9.30 -15.65
N ARG A 317 -28.55 8.32 -14.87
CA ARG A 317 -28.81 8.23 -13.44
C ARG A 317 -27.75 8.95 -12.60
N CYS A 318 -26.49 8.56 -12.74
CA CYS A 318 -25.40 9.08 -11.92
C CYS A 318 -24.63 10.22 -12.56
N LYS A 319 -24.69 10.38 -13.89
CA LYS A 319 -23.88 11.33 -14.68
C LYS A 319 -22.34 11.20 -14.54
N ASN A 320 -21.85 10.30 -13.68
CA ASN A 320 -20.43 10.08 -13.36
C ASN A 320 -19.64 9.26 -14.39
N VAL A 321 -20.30 8.48 -15.24
CA VAL A 321 -19.66 7.64 -16.28
C VAL A 321 -20.21 7.98 -17.66
N GLN A 322 -19.41 7.76 -18.71
CA GLN A 322 -19.75 8.15 -20.09
C GLN A 322 -19.58 6.99 -21.08
N TYR A 323 -20.39 6.97 -22.13
CA TYR A 323 -20.41 5.87 -23.10
C TYR A 323 -20.54 6.38 -24.54
N CYS A 324 -19.96 5.67 -25.51
CA CYS A 324 -20.23 5.89 -26.93
C CYS A 324 -21.72 5.77 -27.27
N GLY A 325 -22.47 5.02 -26.46
CA GLY A 325 -23.91 4.88 -26.56
C GLY A 325 -24.45 3.74 -25.70
N LYS A 326 -25.74 3.43 -25.88
CA LYS A 326 -26.47 2.43 -25.07
C LYS A 326 -25.85 1.02 -25.10
N LYS A 327 -25.14 0.66 -26.17
CA LYS A 327 -24.45 -0.64 -26.28
C LYS A 327 -23.36 -0.77 -25.22
N CYS A 328 -22.48 0.23 -25.14
CA CYS A 328 -21.40 0.29 -24.16
C CYS A 328 -21.93 0.42 -22.73
N GLN A 329 -22.97 1.23 -22.51
CA GLN A 329 -23.63 1.32 -21.21
C GLN A 329 -24.15 -0.04 -20.71
N LYS A 330 -24.77 -0.84 -21.58
CA LYS A 330 -25.26 -2.17 -21.23
C LYS A 330 -24.14 -3.17 -20.92
N GLN A 331 -23.01 -3.06 -21.62
CA GLN A 331 -21.85 -3.91 -21.41
C GLN A 331 -21.22 -3.68 -20.02
N ASP A 332 -21.12 -2.42 -19.61
CA ASP A 332 -20.55 -2.01 -18.33
C ASP A 332 -21.52 -2.18 -17.15
N TRP A 333 -22.83 -2.34 -17.41
CA TRP A 333 -23.87 -2.34 -16.38
C TRP A 333 -23.64 -3.35 -15.25
N ALA A 334 -23.07 -4.52 -15.53
CA ALA A 334 -22.81 -5.52 -14.49
C ALA A 334 -21.82 -5.03 -13.42
N ALA A 335 -20.82 -4.22 -13.81
CA ALA A 335 -19.85 -3.61 -12.93
C ALA A 335 -20.37 -2.28 -12.35
N HIS A 336 -20.93 -1.42 -13.20
CA HIS A 336 -21.36 -0.07 -12.81
C HIS A 336 -22.59 -0.03 -11.89
N LYS A 337 -23.54 -0.97 -12.02
CA LYS A 337 -24.85 -0.88 -11.33
C LYS A 337 -24.76 -0.76 -9.81
N GLY A 338 -23.72 -1.32 -9.19
CA GLY A 338 -23.52 -1.28 -7.73
C GLY A 338 -23.23 0.12 -7.21
N ASP A 339 -22.52 0.91 -8.00
CA ASP A 339 -22.02 2.24 -7.64
C ASP A 339 -22.81 3.37 -8.34
N CYS A 340 -23.88 3.01 -9.06
CA CYS A 340 -24.71 3.95 -9.82
C CYS A 340 -25.74 4.66 -8.93
N VAL A 341 -25.31 5.73 -8.25
CA VAL A 341 -26.14 6.57 -7.38
C VAL A 341 -26.84 7.66 -8.20
N LYS A 342 -28.12 7.94 -7.90
CA LYS A 342 -28.89 8.98 -8.60
C LYS A 342 -28.50 10.36 -8.07
N VAL A 343 -28.25 11.30 -8.97
CA VAL A 343 -27.95 12.69 -8.58
C VAL A 343 -29.14 13.27 -7.83
N GLY A 344 -28.94 13.64 -6.55
CA GLY A 344 -29.94 14.30 -5.70
C GLY A 344 -30.70 13.44 -4.68
N GLU A 345 -30.29 12.21 -4.37
CA GLU A 345 -30.93 11.35 -3.35
C GLU A 345 -29.94 10.94 -2.22
N GLY A 346 -29.49 11.91 -1.43
CA GLY A 346 -28.50 11.72 -0.35
C GLY A 346 -28.72 12.50 0.95
N GLU A 347 -29.90 13.07 1.20
CA GLU A 347 -30.29 13.57 2.53
C GLU A 347 -31.67 13.00 2.88
N GLY A 348 -31.74 12.15 3.92
CA GLY A 348 -33.00 11.63 4.44
C GLY A 348 -32.83 10.41 5.35
N ASP A 349 -32.81 10.65 6.67
CA ASP A 349 -33.15 9.79 7.81
C ASP A 349 -32.97 8.26 7.70
N SER A 350 -32.04 7.71 8.49
CA SER A 350 -32.26 6.62 9.46
C SER A 350 -31.06 6.42 10.39
#